data_AF-A0A2G1YPC8-F1
#
_entry.id   AF-A0A2G1YPC8-F1
#
_cell.length_a   1.000
_cell.length_b   1.000
_cell.length_c   1.000
_cell.angle_alpha   90.00
_cell.angle_beta   90.00
_cell.angle_gamma   90.00
#
_symmetry.space_group_name_H-M   'P 1'
#
loop_
_entity.id
_entity.type
_entity.pdbx_description
1 polymer ?
#
loop_
_entity_poly.entity_id
_entity_poly.type
_entity_poly.pdbx_seq_one_letter_code
_entity_poly.pdbx_strand_id
1 'polypeptide(L)'
;MARELNIEPKEIAEITKKYSIKIDNCELGVFGNKDFGEKRDDIYEKLSLKANDKKQVECSISWEIAKDFSLNKVGSTTKKSDIEVIYCQLGCFRTRIHHGSKS
;
A
#
# COMPACT_ATOMS: atom_id res chain seq x y z
N MET A 1 11.92 1.98 -7.43
CA MET A 1 12.90 1.20 -6.64
C MET A 1 13.11 -0.25 -7.11
N ALA A 2 12.17 -1.20 -6.97
CA ALA A 2 12.41 -2.61 -7.35
C ALA A 2 12.62 -2.83 -8.86
N ARG A 3 11.75 -2.24 -9.69
CA ARG A 3 11.86 -2.28 -11.16
C ARG A 3 13.10 -1.55 -11.70
N GLU A 4 13.56 -0.51 -11.02
CA GLU A 4 14.74 0.26 -11.43
C GLU A 4 16.04 -0.44 -11.06
N LEU A 5 16.02 -1.30 -10.04
CA LEU A 5 17.17 -2.10 -9.62
C LEU A 5 17.18 -3.50 -10.27
N ASN A 6 16.14 -3.88 -11.02
CA ASN A 6 15.93 -5.23 -11.57
C ASN A 6 16.01 -6.34 -10.50
N ILE A 7 15.63 -6.02 -9.26
CA ILE A 7 15.62 -6.95 -8.12
C ILE A 7 14.17 -7.35 -7.86
N GLU A 8 13.93 -8.65 -7.66
CA GLU A 8 12.59 -9.12 -7.30
C GLU A 8 12.15 -8.51 -5.96
N PRO A 9 10.88 -8.09 -5.83
CA PRO A 9 10.33 -7.58 -4.57
C PRO A 9 10.63 -8.44 -3.35
N LYS A 10 10.62 -9.77 -3.54
CA LYS A 10 10.95 -10.74 -2.50
C LYS A 10 12.39 -10.60 -2.02
N GLU A 11 13.33 -10.37 -2.93
CA GLU A 11 14.74 -10.14 -2.58
C GLU A 11 14.93 -8.83 -1.83
N ILE A 12 14.20 -7.77 -2.18
CA ILE A 12 14.24 -6.52 -1.42
C ILE A 12 13.70 -6.74 0.01
N ALA A 13 12.63 -7.50 0.16
CA ALA A 13 12.09 -7.85 1.48
C ALA A 13 13.08 -8.70 2.31
N GLU A 14 13.79 -9.63 1.67
CA GLU A 14 14.80 -10.47 2.34
C GLU A 14 16.06 -9.66 2.71
N ILE A 15 16.53 -8.79 1.82
CA ILE A 15 17.66 -7.88 2.06
C ILE A 15 17.31 -6.92 3.21
N THR A 16 16.14 -6.29 3.18
CA THR A 16 15.74 -5.37 4.25
C THR A 16 15.62 -6.05 5.61
N LYS A 17 15.13 -7.30 5.67
CA LYS A 17 15.19 -8.13 6.89
C LYS A 17 16.62 -8.46 7.30
N LYS A 18 17.46 -8.91 6.36
CA LYS A 18 18.85 -9.33 6.61
C LYS A 18 19.72 -8.20 7.15
N TYR A 19 19.52 -6.98 6.65
CA TYR A 19 20.27 -5.78 7.06
C TYR A 19 19.56 -4.97 8.16
N SER A 20 18.46 -5.48 8.74
CA SER A 20 17.63 -4.76 9.73
C SER A 20 17.18 -3.36 9.26
N ILE A 21 17.02 -3.19 7.94
CA ILE A 21 16.55 -1.94 7.34
C ILE A 21 15.03 -1.90 7.51
N LYS A 22 14.54 -1.04 8.41
CA LYS A 22 13.11 -0.77 8.54
C LYS A 22 12.63 0.07 7.35
N ILE A 23 11.73 -0.49 6.55
CA ILE A 23 10.94 0.28 5.59
C ILE A 23 9.88 1.05 6.39
N ASP A 24 10.19 2.30 6.73
CA ASP A 24 9.35 3.12 7.60
C ASP A 24 8.15 3.73 6.86
N ASN A 25 8.30 4.07 5.56
CA ASN A 25 7.28 4.77 4.79
C ASN A 25 7.09 4.17 3.39
N CYS A 26 5.85 3.77 3.06
CA CYS A 26 5.45 3.52 1.67
C CYS A 26 5.20 4.83 0.96
N GLU A 27 5.60 4.96 -0.30
CA GLU A 27 5.15 6.08 -1.15
C GLU A 27 3.64 6.07 -1.38
N LEU A 28 3.02 4.88 -1.45
CA LEU A 28 1.57 4.68 -1.48
C LEU A 28 0.92 4.97 -0.12
N GLY A 29 1.70 5.22 0.93
CA GLY A 29 1.15 5.61 2.22
C GLY A 29 0.40 4.57 3.01
N VAL A 30 0.37 3.34 2.51
CA VAL A 30 -0.28 2.25 3.21
C VAL A 30 0.43 2.07 4.57
N PHE A 31 1.77 2.09 4.64
CA PHE A 31 2.57 1.91 5.87
C PHE A 31 3.36 3.16 6.24
N GLY A 32 3.46 3.44 7.55
CA GLY A 32 4.13 4.62 8.12
C GLY A 32 3.16 5.62 8.76
N ASN A 33 3.74 6.59 9.50
CA ASN A 33 3.03 7.69 10.17
C ASN A 33 2.87 8.93 9.29
N LYS A 34 3.10 8.83 7.98
CA LYS A 34 2.81 9.95 7.07
C LYS A 34 1.33 10.30 7.14
N ASP A 35 1.08 11.58 7.36
CA ASP A 35 -0.26 12.15 7.31
C ASP A 35 -0.67 12.24 5.85
N PHE A 36 -1.78 11.59 5.56
CA PHE A 36 -2.34 11.50 4.23
C PHE A 36 -3.59 12.38 4.22
N GLY A 37 -3.74 13.19 3.17
CA GLY A 37 -4.76 14.22 3.03
C GLY A 37 -6.19 13.69 3.02
N GLU A 38 -7.14 14.45 2.51
CA GLU A 38 -8.55 14.06 2.55
C GLU A 38 -8.85 12.82 1.69
N LYS A 39 -9.84 12.02 2.12
CA LYS A 39 -10.40 10.94 1.31
C LYS A 39 -11.04 11.59 0.09
N ARG A 40 -10.77 11.06 -1.11
CA ARG A 40 -11.48 11.46 -2.32
C ARG A 40 -12.41 10.36 -2.80
N ASP A 41 -13.65 10.72 -3.09
CA ASP A 41 -14.67 9.76 -3.50
C ASP A 41 -14.42 9.20 -4.92
N ASP A 42 -13.88 10.00 -5.84
CA ASP A 42 -13.50 9.55 -7.19
C ASP A 42 -12.46 8.41 -7.17
N ILE A 43 -11.50 8.48 -6.24
CA ILE A 43 -10.52 7.43 -6.01
C ILE A 43 -11.16 6.24 -5.28
N TYR A 44 -12.07 6.50 -4.34
CA TYR A 44 -12.75 5.45 -3.58
C TYR A 44 -13.61 4.58 -4.49
N GLU A 45 -14.39 5.18 -5.39
CA GLU A 45 -15.21 4.44 -6.36
C GLU A 45 -14.34 3.54 -7.24
N LYS A 46 -13.22 4.06 -7.77
CA LYS A 46 -12.27 3.27 -8.56
C LYS A 46 -11.66 2.11 -7.76
N LEU A 47 -11.31 2.33 -6.50
CA LEU A 47 -10.79 1.29 -5.62
C LEU A 47 -11.88 0.25 -5.31
N SER A 48 -13.10 0.68 -5.00
CA SER A 48 -14.23 -0.18 -4.65
C SER A 48 -14.64 -1.08 -5.81
N LEU A 49 -14.65 -0.56 -7.04
CA LEU A 49 -14.90 -1.34 -8.27
C LEU A 49 -13.85 -2.44 -8.53
N LYS A 50 -12.65 -2.28 -7.98
CA LYS A 50 -11.55 -3.24 -8.10
C LYS A 50 -11.34 -4.06 -6.83
N ALA A 51 -12.13 -3.80 -5.78
CA ALA A 51 -12.06 -4.52 -4.54
C ALA A 51 -12.78 -5.86 -4.66
N ASN A 52 -12.32 -6.86 -3.92
CA ASN A 52 -13.02 -8.13 -3.78
C ASN A 52 -14.25 -8.00 -2.86
N ASP A 53 -14.99 -9.09 -2.67
CA ASP A 53 -16.18 -9.14 -1.80
C ASP A 53 -15.90 -8.74 -0.34
N LYS A 54 -14.63 -8.76 0.07
CA LYS A 54 -14.16 -8.36 1.41
C LYS A 54 -13.62 -6.93 1.46
N LYS A 55 -13.84 -6.13 0.41
CA LYS A 55 -13.33 -4.76 0.27
C LYS A 55 -11.80 -4.68 0.30
N GLN A 56 -11.13 -5.70 -0.25
CA GLN A 56 -9.67 -5.75 -0.32
C GLN A 56 -9.20 -5.51 -1.75
N VAL A 57 -8.13 -4.72 -1.89
CA VAL A 57 -7.53 -4.35 -3.17
C VAL A 57 -6.05 -4.73 -3.16
N GLU A 58 -5.55 -5.31 -4.24
CA GLU A 58 -4.12 -5.60 -4.34
C GLU A 58 -3.29 -4.31 -4.46
N CYS A 59 -2.08 -4.32 -3.88
CA CYS A 59 -1.18 -3.17 -3.97
C CYS A 59 -0.84 -2.83 -5.43
N SER A 60 -0.72 -3.82 -6.32
CA SER A 60 -0.59 -3.63 -7.78
C SER A 60 -1.67 -2.73 -8.34
N ILE A 61 -2.93 -3.02 -8.03
CA ILE A 61 -4.10 -2.28 -8.49
C ILE A 61 -4.09 -0.86 -7.92
N SER A 62 -3.75 -0.72 -6.64
CA SER A 62 -3.63 0.60 -6.00
C SER A 62 -2.56 1.47 -6.67
N TRP A 63 -1.44 0.86 -7.09
CA TRP A 63 -0.40 1.52 -7.86
C TRP A 63 -0.85 1.88 -9.29
N GLU A 64 -1.66 1.04 -9.94
CA GLU A 64 -2.24 1.38 -11.25
C GLU A 64 -3.18 2.56 -11.16
N ILE A 65 -4.10 2.56 -10.18
CA ILE A 65 -4.98 3.71 -9.94
C ILE A 65 -4.14 4.96 -9.61
N ALA A 66 -3.05 4.81 -8.87
CA ALA A 66 -2.16 5.92 -8.56
C ALA A 66 -1.45 6.52 -9.78
N LYS A 67 -1.38 5.83 -10.93
CA LYS A 67 -0.87 6.41 -12.19
C LYS A 67 -1.81 7.47 -12.76
N ASP A 68 -3.12 7.27 -12.61
CA ASP A 68 -4.15 8.25 -13.01
C ASP A 68 -4.27 9.39 -12.00
N PHE A 69 -3.82 9.17 -10.77
CA PHE A 69 -3.85 10.14 -9.68
C PHE A 69 -2.45 10.35 -9.11
N SER A 70 -2.32 10.26 -7.79
CA SER A 70 -1.05 10.34 -7.09
C SER A 70 -1.05 9.32 -5.96
N LEU A 71 0.11 8.72 -5.70
CA LEU A 71 0.30 7.73 -4.64
C LEU A 71 -0.20 8.22 -3.28
N ASN A 72 0.03 9.50 -2.96
CA ASN A 72 -0.44 10.12 -1.72
C ASN A 72 -1.98 10.13 -1.62
N LYS A 73 -2.69 10.57 -2.67
CA LYS A 73 -4.16 10.61 -2.68
C LYS A 73 -4.78 9.22 -2.60
N VAL A 74 -4.21 8.24 -3.31
CA VAL A 74 -4.67 6.85 -3.22
C VAL A 74 -4.45 6.29 -1.81
N GLY A 75 -3.26 6.50 -1.24
CA GLY A 75 -2.97 6.13 0.14
C GLY A 75 -3.91 6.77 1.16
N SER A 76 -4.22 8.06 0.98
CA SER A 76 -5.16 8.82 1.80
C SER A 76 -6.55 8.22 1.78
N THR A 77 -7.07 7.98 0.58
CA THR A 77 -8.39 7.40 0.39
C THR A 77 -8.46 6.00 1.00
N THR A 78 -7.50 5.12 0.70
CA THR A 78 -7.46 3.77 1.28
C THR A 78 -7.44 3.84 2.82
N LYS A 79 -6.55 4.63 3.43
CA LYS A 79 -6.37 4.71 4.89
C LYS A 79 -7.58 5.31 5.61
N LYS A 80 -8.34 6.19 4.95
CA LYS A 80 -9.57 6.82 5.47
C LYS A 80 -10.85 6.15 4.96
N SER A 81 -10.74 4.93 4.43
CA SER A 81 -11.87 4.16 3.93
C SER A 81 -11.91 2.77 4.56
N ASP A 82 -12.97 2.03 4.23
CA ASP A 82 -13.18 0.63 4.55
C ASP A 82 -12.42 -0.35 3.63
N ILE A 83 -11.59 0.17 2.71
CA ILE A 83 -10.82 -0.64 1.75
C ILE A 83 -9.46 -1.01 2.33
N GLU A 84 -9.14 -2.30 2.34
CA GLU A 84 -7.84 -2.80 2.77
C GLU A 84 -6.93 -3.13 1.59
N VAL A 85 -5.69 -2.63 1.62
CA VAL A 85 -4.69 -3.03 0.62
C VAL A 85 -3.97 -4.30 1.06
N ILE A 86 -3.98 -5.30 0.18
CA ILE A 86 -3.33 -6.60 0.34
C ILE A 86 -2.22 -6.81 -0.70
N TYR A 87 -1.39 -7.83 -0.52
CA TYR A 87 -0.30 -8.21 -1.42
C TYR A 87 0.62 -7.05 -1.82
N CYS A 88 1.46 -6.60 -0.89
CA CYS A 88 2.42 -5.54 -1.16
C CYS A 88 3.34 -5.89 -2.35
N GLN A 89 3.39 -4.99 -3.33
CA GLN A 89 4.25 -5.12 -4.52
C GLN A 89 5.74 -5.18 -4.20
N LEU A 90 6.15 -4.72 -3.01
CA LEU A 90 7.54 -4.79 -2.53
C LEU A 90 7.78 -6.00 -1.59
N GLY A 91 6.80 -6.89 -1.44
CA GLY A 91 6.92 -8.06 -0.57
C GLY A 91 6.88 -7.75 0.94
N CYS A 92 6.61 -6.51 1.33
CA CYS A 92 6.64 -6.10 2.75
C CYS A 92 5.56 -6.77 3.61
N PHE A 93 4.39 -7.07 3.03
CA PHE A 93 3.30 -7.78 3.69
C PHE A 93 2.40 -8.46 2.66
N ARG A 94 1.74 -9.57 3.05
CA ARG A 94 0.74 -10.27 2.22
C ARG A 94 -0.68 -9.85 2.54
N THR A 95 -1.00 -9.70 3.82
CA THR A 95 -2.27 -9.16 4.29
C THR A 95 -1.97 -8.16 5.39
N ARG A 96 -2.75 -7.08 5.44
CA ARG A 96 -2.74 -6.22 6.63
C ARG A 96 -3.56 -6.94 7.67
N ILE A 97 -2.89 -7.52 8.64
CA ILE A 97 -3.51 -7.65 9.96
C ILE A 97 -3.41 -6.24 10.52
N HIS A 98 -4.53 -5.59 10.80
CA HIS A 98 -4.55 -4.38 11.61
C HIS A 98 -3.92 -4.72 12.97
N HIS A 99 -2.60 -4.65 13.06
CA HIS A 99 -1.91 -4.49 14.33
C HIS A 99 -2.22 -3.06 14.76
N GLY A 100 -3.40 -2.90 15.36
CA GLY A 100 -3.63 -1.86 16.33
C GLY A 100 -2.39 -1.86 17.22
N SER A 101 -1.76 -0.70 17.30
CA SER A 101 -0.67 -0.52 18.24
C SER A 101 -1.24 -0.79 19.63
N LYS A 102 -0.74 -1.86 20.24
CA LYS A 102 -0.63 -2.16 21.67
C LYS A 102 -1.45 -1.26 22.63
N SER A 103 -2.30 -1.89 23.42
CA SER A 103 -2.04 -2.08 24.85
C SER A 103 -2.68 -3.35 25.36
#